data_AF-A0A8T4J5T2-F1
#
_entry.id   AF-A0A8T4J5T2-F1
#
_cell.length_a   1.000
_cell.length_b   1.000
_cell.length_c   1.000
_cell.angle_alpha   90.00
_cell.angle_beta   90.00
_cell.angle_gamma   90.00
#
_symmetry.space_group_name_H-M   'P 1'
#
loop_
_entity.id
_entity.type
_entity.pdbx_description
1 polymer ?
#
loop_
_entity_poly.entity_id
_entity_poly.type
_entity_poly.pdbx_seq_one_letter_code
_entity_poly.pdbx_strand_id
1 'polypeptide(L)'
;MEGTVKWFDIKKGYGFINGTDGNDYFVHYSSLPEGIVLKEGESVTFEPAENEKGKQAQNVVAQGKESSTEDAPVDEDSEEPVEETEEPVEEESVDEK
;
A
#
# COMPACT_ATOMS: atom_id res chain seq x y z
N MET A 1 19.11 -10.83 9.88
CA MET A 1 19.44 -10.78 8.44
C MET A 1 18.48 -9.80 7.79
N GLU A 2 18.95 -9.01 6.84
CA GLU A 2 18.09 -8.06 6.10
C GLU A 2 17.71 -8.65 4.75
N GLY A 3 16.57 -8.23 4.23
CA GLY A 3 16.12 -8.62 2.91
C GLY A 3 14.99 -7.76 2.40
N THR A 4 14.61 -8.03 1.16
CA THR A 4 13.49 -7.36 0.49
C THR A 4 12.40 -8.39 0.23
N VAL A 5 11.16 -8.07 0.55
CA VAL A 5 10.02 -8.95 0.28
C VAL A 5 9.87 -9.08 -1.23
N LYS A 6 10.05 -10.29 -1.75
CA LYS A 6 9.92 -10.59 -3.18
C LYS A 6 8.46 -10.60 -3.59
N TRP A 7 7.62 -11.19 -2.75
CA TRP A 7 6.16 -11.18 -2.83
C TRP A 7 5.58 -11.79 -1.54
N PHE A 8 4.37 -11.37 -1.17
CA PHE A 8 3.64 -11.93 -0.05
C PHE A 8 2.14 -11.99 -0.38
N ASP A 9 1.55 -13.18 -0.29
CA ASP A 9 0.12 -13.37 -0.52
C ASP A 9 -0.62 -13.35 0.81
N ILE A 10 -1.25 -12.22 1.13
CA ILE A 10 -1.99 -12.03 2.39
C ILE A 10 -3.19 -12.99 2.47
N LYS A 11 -3.81 -13.36 1.35
CA LYS A 11 -4.97 -14.27 1.33
C LYS A 11 -4.55 -15.69 1.65
N LYS A 12 -3.38 -16.11 1.18
CA LYS A 12 -2.84 -17.44 1.45
C LYS A 12 -1.99 -17.52 2.71
N GLY A 13 -1.48 -16.38 3.20
CA GLY A 13 -0.66 -16.29 4.40
C GLY A 13 0.79 -16.76 4.23
N TYR A 14 1.35 -16.69 3.02
CA TYR A 14 2.75 -17.06 2.78
C TYR A 14 3.40 -16.22 1.66
N GLY A 15 4.72 -16.18 1.66
CA GLY A 15 5.51 -15.42 0.69
C GLY A 15 6.99 -15.80 0.68
N PHE A 16 7.79 -14.97 0.00
CA PHE A 16 9.24 -15.12 -0.04
C PHE A 16 9.94 -13.78 0.16
N ILE A 17 11.06 -13.83 0.89
CA ILE A 17 11.94 -12.70 1.14
C ILE A 17 13.27 -13.00 0.47
N ASN A 18 13.76 -12.06 -0.34
CA ASN A 18 15.09 -12.13 -0.93
C ASN A 18 16.09 -11.54 0.07
N GLY A 19 16.92 -12.38 0.66
CA GLY A 19 17.96 -11.94 1.59
C GLY A 19 19.10 -11.22 0.87
N THR A 20 19.83 -10.37 1.59
CA THR A 20 21.03 -9.67 1.08
C THR A 20 22.10 -10.63 0.53
N ASP A 21 22.10 -11.88 0.98
CA ASP A 21 22.99 -12.96 0.53
C ASP A 21 22.58 -13.56 -0.82
N GLY A 22 21.51 -13.06 -1.46
CA GLY A 22 20.97 -13.56 -2.73
C GLY A 22 20.18 -14.87 -2.62
N ASN A 23 19.88 -15.31 -1.39
CA ASN A 23 19.05 -16.49 -1.13
C ASN A 23 17.59 -16.10 -0.94
N ASP A 24 16.67 -16.93 -1.43
CA ASP A 24 15.24 -16.79 -1.18
C ASP A 24 14.85 -17.54 0.11
N TYR A 25 14.20 -16.84 1.04
CA TYR A 25 13.72 -17.36 2.31
C TYR A 25 12.20 -17.42 2.31
N PHE A 26 11.65 -18.58 2.68
CA PHE A 26 10.21 -18.77 2.79
C PHE A 26 9.66 -18.10 4.06
N VAL A 27 8.57 -17.34 3.95
CA VAL A 27 7.89 -16.73 5.10
C VAL A 27 6.43 -17.17 5.17
N HIS A 28 5.97 -17.50 6.38
CA HIS A 28 4.58 -17.85 6.67
C HIS A 28 4.00 -16.85 7.66
N TYR A 29 2.67 -16.63 7.64
CA TYR A 29 2.01 -15.73 8.58
C TYR A 29 2.28 -16.11 10.04
N SER A 30 2.47 -17.39 10.34
CA SER A 30 2.82 -17.88 11.69
C SER A 30 4.21 -17.45 12.16
N SER A 31 5.07 -17.01 11.25
CA SER A 31 6.41 -16.47 11.54
C SER A 31 6.41 -14.95 11.65
N LEU A 32 5.26 -14.31 11.39
CA LEU A 32 5.05 -12.87 11.55
C LEU A 32 4.43 -12.58 12.92
N PRO A 33 4.81 -11.48 13.58
CA PRO A 33 4.11 -11.00 14.76
C PRO A 33 2.67 -10.57 14.43
N GLU A 34 1.79 -10.59 15.44
CA GLU A 34 0.38 -10.25 15.26
C GLU A 34 0.20 -8.82 14.72
N GLY A 35 -0.62 -8.69 13.65
CA GLY A 35 -0.96 -7.40 13.05
C GLY A 35 0.05 -6.85 12.04
N ILE A 36 1.14 -7.56 11.75
CA ILE A 36 2.09 -7.17 10.69
C ILE A 36 1.77 -7.89 9.39
N VAL A 37 1.69 -7.12 8.30
CA VAL A 37 1.59 -7.63 6.93
C VAL A 37 2.79 -7.13 6.13
N LEU A 38 3.37 -8.03 5.36
CA LEU A 38 4.50 -7.70 4.48
C LEU A 38 3.98 -7.20 3.13
N LYS A 39 4.59 -6.13 2.62
CA LYS A 39 4.34 -5.61 1.27
C LYS A 39 5.45 -6.00 0.32
N GLU A 40 5.13 -6.24 -0.94
CA GLU A 40 6.13 -6.48 -1.99
C GLU A 40 7.07 -5.29 -2.12
N GLY A 41 8.37 -5.55 -2.23
CA GLY A 41 9.41 -4.53 -2.32
C GLY A 41 9.80 -3.88 -0.99
N GLU A 42 9.15 -4.23 0.12
CA GLU A 42 9.45 -3.66 1.42
C GLU A 42 10.74 -4.26 2.01
N SER A 43 11.55 -3.41 2.64
CA SER A 43 12.72 -3.84 3.40
C SER A 43 12.31 -4.42 4.74
N VAL A 44 12.81 -5.61 5.06
CA VAL A 44 12.46 -6.36 6.27
C VAL A 44 13.73 -6.93 6.89
N THR A 45 13.69 -7.13 8.20
CA THR A 45 14.71 -7.87 8.95
C THR A 45 14.10 -9.16 9.45
N PHE A 46 14.80 -10.27 9.27
CA PHE A 46 14.36 -11.60 9.67
C PHE A 46 15.54 -12.44 10.19
N GLU A 47 15.22 -13.52 10.88
CA GLU A 47 16.17 -14.54 11.29
C GLU A 47 16.11 -15.73 10.31
N PRO A 48 17.21 -16.03 9.60
CA PRO A 48 17.27 -17.19 8.71
C PRO A 48 17.26 -18.47 9.56
N ALA A 49 16.28 -19.34 9.32
CA ALA A 49 16.18 -20.65 9.93
C ALA A 49 16.07 -21.73 8.84
N GLU A 50 16.44 -22.96 9.18
CA GLU A 50 16.32 -24.11 8.28
C GLU A 50 15.34 -25.12 8.87
N ASN A 51 14.43 -25.66 8.05
CA ASN A 51 13.51 -26.73 8.43
C ASN A 51 13.47 -27.84 7.37
N GLU A 52 12.64 -28.86 7.60
CA GLU A 52 12.41 -29.96 6.66
C GLU A 52 11.93 -29.50 5.27
N LYS A 53 11.44 -28.27 5.13
CA LYS A 53 10.99 -27.66 3.87
C LYS A 53 12.04 -26.75 3.22
N GLY A 54 13.17 -26.46 3.89
CA GLY A 54 14.25 -25.61 3.40
C GLY A 54 14.49 -24.35 4.24
N LYS A 55 15.01 -23.30 3.60
CA LYS A 55 15.32 -22.02 4.25
C LYS A 55 14.03 -21.21 4.49
N GLN A 56 13.77 -20.86 5.73
CA GLN A 56 12.64 -20.04 6.15
C GLN A 56 13.10 -18.79 6.91
N ALA A 57 12.25 -17.78 6.95
CA ALA A 57 12.45 -16.55 7.69
C ALA A 57 11.58 -16.57 8.97
N GLN A 58 12.21 -16.38 10.13
CA GLN A 58 11.57 -16.25 11.44
C GLN A 58 11.71 -14.82 11.97
N ASN A 59 10.87 -14.44 12.94
CA ASN A 59 10.92 -13.14 13.61
C ASN A 59 11.03 -11.98 12.60
N VAL A 60 10.17 -11.99 11.58
CA VAL A 60 10.23 -11.00 10.51
C VAL A 60 9.65 -9.68 11.00
N VAL A 61 10.43 -8.62 10.85
CA VAL A 61 10.11 -7.24 11.24
C VAL A 61 10.22 -6.35 10.01
N ALA A 62 9.16 -5.61 9.70
CA ALA A 62 9.19 -4.60 8.64
C ALA A 62 10.04 -3.40 9.05
N GLN A 63 11.01 -3.02 8.21
CA GLN A 63 11.80 -1.80 8.36
C GLN A 63 11.13 -0.59 7.67
N GLY A 64 10.04 -0.85 6.92
CA GLY A 64 9.18 0.16 6.31
C GLY A 64 8.42 0.95 7.35
N LYS A 65 8.92 2.15 7.64
CA LYS A 65 8.41 3.08 8.63
C LYS A 65 7.20 3.85 8.11
N GLU A 66 6.11 3.18 7.76
CA GLU A 66 4.79 3.80 7.46
C GLU A 66 3.72 2.74 7.16
N SER A 67 3.21 2.09 8.21
CA SER A 67 1.77 1.81 8.23
C SER A 67 1.09 3.13 8.58
N SER A 68 1.02 4.05 7.61
CA SER A 68 0.25 5.29 7.74
C SER A 68 -1.22 4.91 7.91
N THR A 69 -1.64 4.87 9.16
CA THR A 69 -3.02 5.14 9.55
C THR A 69 -3.28 6.63 9.36
N GLU A 70 -3.34 7.12 8.12
CA GLU A 70 -3.83 8.48 7.87
C GLU A 70 -4.40 8.58 6.45
N ASP A 71 -5.40 7.74 6.16
CA ASP A 71 -6.36 8.02 5.09
C ASP A 71 -7.58 8.70 5.71
N ALA A 72 -7.43 10.01 5.94
CA ALA A 72 -8.48 11.02 5.87
C ALA A 72 -7.84 12.37 6.25
N PRO A 73 -7.29 13.14 5.28
CA PRO A 73 -7.30 14.58 5.46
C PRO A 73 -8.76 15.01 5.62
N VAL A 74 -9.08 15.52 6.80
CA VAL A 74 -10.24 16.38 7.03
C VAL A 74 -10.02 17.63 6.17
N ASP A 75 -10.50 17.61 4.94
CA ASP A 75 -10.64 18.83 4.14
C ASP A 75 -11.89 19.56 4.65
N GLU A 76 -11.72 20.20 5.80
CA GLU A 76 -12.49 21.36 6.22
C GLU A 76 -11.81 22.56 5.55
N ASP A 77 -12.54 23.23 4.64
CA ASP A 77 -12.24 24.53 4.01
C ASP A 77 -11.50 24.54 2.65
N SER A 78 -12.28 24.49 1.56
CA SER A 78 -11.91 25.19 0.31
C SER A 78 -13.13 25.59 -0.52
N GLU A 79 -13.40 26.89 -0.46
CA GLU A 79 -14.25 27.78 -1.23
C GLU A 79 -14.85 27.27 -2.55
N GLU A 80 -16.18 27.38 -2.67
CA GLU A 80 -16.85 27.51 -3.97
C GLU A 80 -16.96 29.01 -4.33
N PRO A 81 -16.23 29.54 -5.32
CA PRO A 81 -16.57 30.82 -5.90
C PRO A 81 -17.82 30.64 -6.78
N VAL A 82 -18.87 31.37 -6.44
CA VAL A 82 -20.08 31.50 -7.25
C VAL A 82 -19.70 32.01 -8.65
N GLU A 83 -19.87 31.19 -9.68
CA GLU A 83 -19.86 31.69 -11.05
C GLU A 83 -21.18 32.43 -11.28
N GLU A 84 -21.09 33.76 -11.20
CA GLU A 84 -22.08 34.71 -11.68
C GLU A 84 -22.18 34.59 -13.21
N THR A 85 -23.14 33.78 -13.68
CA THR A 85 -23.52 33.80 -15.09
C THR A 85 -24.43 35.01 -15.34
N GLU A 86 -23.82 36.12 -15.75
CA GLU A 86 -24.51 37.21 -16.42
C GLU A 86 -24.97 36.71 -17.80
N GLU A 87 -26.26 36.42 -17.97
CA GLU A 87 -26.85 36.19 -19.29
C GLU A 87 -27.28 37.55 -19.89
N PRO A 88 -26.66 38.03 -20.98
CA PRO A 88 -27.18 39.18 -21.68
C PRO A 88 -28.45 38.78 -22.45
N VAL A 89 -29.53 39.49 -22.12
CA VAL A 89 -30.75 39.55 -22.92
C VAL A 89 -30.43 40.08 -24.31
N GLU A 90 -30.71 39.29 -25.35
CA GLU A 90 -30.98 39.82 -26.70
C GLU A 90 -32.32 39.28 -27.20
N GLU A 91 -33.32 40.14 -27.03
CA GLU A 91 -34.35 40.53 -28.01
C GLU A 91 -33.85 40.32 -29.45
N GLU A 92 -34.59 39.78 -30.42
CA GLU A 92 -35.74 40.42 -31.05
C GLU A 92 -36.34 39.47 -32.11
N SER A 93 -37.66 39.59 -32.27
CA SER A 93 -38.41 39.64 -33.56
C SER A 93 -38.37 38.45 -34.54
N VAL A 94 -39.53 37.79 -34.74
CA VAL A 94 -40.47 37.98 -35.89
C VAL A 94 -40.05 37.07 -37.07
N ASP A 95 -40.88 36.31 -37.77
CA ASP A 95 -42.24 36.52 -38.24
C ASP A 95 -42.82 35.18 -38.75
N GLU A 96 -44.13 35.18 -38.82
CA GLU A 96 -45.07 34.21 -39.37
C GLU A 96 -44.75 33.66 -40.79
N LYS A 97 -44.97 32.34 -40.99
CA LYS A 97 -45.74 31.81 -42.13
C LYS A 97 -46.13 30.34 -41.96
#